data_AF-G0LB95-F1
#
_entry.id   AF-G0LB95-F1
#
_cell.length_a   1.000
_cell.length_b   1.000
_cell.length_c   1.000
_cell.angle_alpha   90.00
_cell.angle_beta   90.00
_cell.angle_gamma   90.00
#
_symmetry.space_group_name_H-M   'P 1'
#
loop_
_entity.id
_entity.type
_entity.pdbx_description
1 polymer ?
#
loop_
_entity_poly.entity_id
_entity_poly.type
_entity_poly.pdbx_seq_one_letter_code
_entity_poly.pdbx_strand_id
1 'polypeptide(L)' 'MSKKVTLHIKEYKCIHCGKQVTTDVSGNLSTLTPELQDINKTLENIFQKRHRAAEHAA' A
#
# COMPACT_ATOMS: atom_id res chain seq x y z
N MET A 1 -12.60 4.55 2.74
CA MET A 1 -11.67 3.71 3.56
C MET A 1 -10.29 3.75 2.92
N SER A 2 -9.22 3.85 3.70
CA SER A 2 -7.83 3.90 3.21
C SER A 2 -6.96 2.83 3.89
N LYS A 3 -6.13 2.13 3.12
CA LYS A 3 -5.17 1.13 3.61
C LYS A 3 -3.73 1.65 3.38
N LYS A 4 -2.86 1.54 4.38
CA LYS A 4 -1.44 1.87 4.24
C LYS A 4 -0.68 0.59 3.89
N VAL A 5 -0.08 0.54 2.72
CA VAL A 5 0.73 -0.60 2.24
C VAL A 5 2.16 -0.47 2.79
N THR A 6 2.73 0.71 2.63
CA THR A 6 4.02 1.12 3.23
C THR A 6 3.88 2.54 3.77
N LEU A 7 4.99 3.19 4.15
CA LEU A 7 4.98 4.62 4.48
C LEU A 7 4.55 5.50 3.28
N HIS A 8 4.90 5.10 2.05
CA HIS A 8 4.71 5.91 0.84
C HIS A 8 3.56 5.41 -0.05
N ILE A 9 3.29 4.11 -0.05
CA ILE A 9 2.25 3.48 -0.87
C ILE A 9 0.98 3.28 -0.03
N LYS A 10 -0.15 3.77 -0.53
CA LYS A 10 -1.46 3.74 0.13
C LYS A 10 -2.54 3.41 -0.88
N GLU A 11 -3.48 2.56 -0.48
CA GLU A 11 -4.67 2.24 -1.25
C GLU A 11 -5.88 3.00 -0.71
N TYR A 12 -6.74 3.48 -1.61
CA TYR A 12 -7.94 4.24 -1.28
C TYR A 12 -9.13 3.67 -2.01
N LYS A 13 -10.26 3.62 -1.32
CA LYS A 13 -11.57 3.39 -1.91
C LYS A 13 -12.42 4.64 -1.77
N CYS A 14 -12.81 5.21 -2.91
CA CYS A 14 -13.71 6.34 -2.96
C CYS A 14 -15.08 5.94 -2.38
N ILE A 15 -15.58 6.73 -1.43
CA ILE A 15 -16.88 6.48 -0.79
C ILE A 15 -18.07 6.80 -1.70
N HIS A 16 -17.88 7.69 -2.68
CA HIS A 16 -18.95 8.14 -3.56
C HIS A 16 -19.15 7.22 -4.77
N CYS A 17 -18.07 6.76 -5.37
CA CYS A 17 -18.12 5.96 -6.60
C CYS A 17 -17.54 4.55 -6.47
N GLY A 18 -17.00 4.18 -5.31
CA GLY A 18 -16.42 2.86 -5.06
C GLY A 18 -15.10 2.58 -5.79
N LYS A 19 -14.60 3.50 -6.63
CA LYS A 19 -13.33 3.36 -7.35
C LYS A 19 -12.17 3.15 -6.37
N GLN A 20 -11.29 2.23 -6.72
CA GLN A 20 -10.11 1.90 -5.94
C GLN A 20 -8.87 2.43 -6.65
N VAL A 21 -8.00 3.12 -5.90
CA VAL A 21 -6.77 3.73 -6.40
C VAL A 21 -5.63 3.47 -5.41
N THR A 22 -4.40 3.54 -5.88
CA THR A 22 -3.19 3.41 -5.05
C THR A 22 -2.19 4.53 -5.35
N THR A 23 -1.37 4.92 -4.39
CA THR A 23 -0.27 5.86 -4.60
C THR A 23 1.01 5.16 -5.00
N ASP A 24 1.73 5.70 -5.98
CA ASP A 24 3.09 5.29 -6.30
C ASP A 24 4.14 5.95 -5.38
N VAL A 25 5.43 5.67 -5.63
CA VAL A 25 6.56 6.22 -4.86
C VAL A 25 6.71 7.74 -5.00
N SER A 26 6.16 8.32 -6.07
CA SER A 26 6.14 9.76 -6.33
C SER A 26 4.90 10.44 -5.75
N GLY A 27 3.96 9.67 -5.22
CA GLY A 27 2.69 10.14 -4.65
C GLY A 27 1.56 10.28 -5.68
N ASN A 28 1.74 9.84 -6.92
CA ASN A 28 0.68 9.90 -7.93
C ASN A 28 -0.35 8.80 -7.70
N LEU A 29 -1.61 9.09 -8.02
CA LEU A 29 -2.70 8.12 -7.95
C LEU A 29 -2.83 7.35 -9.26
N SER A 30 -2.87 6.02 -9.15
CA SER A 30 -3.20 5.11 -10.24
C SER A 30 -4.35 4.19 -9.85
N THR A 31 -5.04 3.62 -10.84
CA THR A 31 -6.13 2.66 -10.58
C THR A 31 -5.59 1.42 -9.88
N LEU A 32 -6.25 0.98 -8.82
CA LEU A 32 -5.90 -0.27 -8.14
C LEU A 32 -6.45 -1.45 -8.95
N THR A 33 -5.62 -2.00 -9.83
CA THR A 33 -5.91 -3.25 -10.54
C THR A 33 -5.70 -4.46 -9.62
N PRO A 34 -6.29 -5.63 -9.94
CA PRO A 34 -6.03 -6.86 -9.18
C PRO A 34 -4.54 -7.20 -9.09
N GLU A 35 -3.81 -7.00 -10.18
CA GLU A 35 -2.36 -7.20 -10.25
C GLU A 35 -1.61 -6.26 -9.30
N LEU A 36 -1.97 -4.97 -9.30
CA LEU A 36 -1.38 -3.99 -8.37
C LEU A 36 -1.74 -4.30 -6.92
N GLN A 37 -2.93 -4.85 -6.67
CA GLN A 37 -3.34 -5.26 -5.32
C GLN A 37 -2.49 -6.42 -4.81
N ASP A 38 -2.16 -7.41 -5.66
CA ASP A 38 -1.27 -8.51 -5.30
C ASP A 38 0.17 -8.06 -5.08
N ILE A 39 0.66 -7.13 -5.92
CA ILE A 39 1.97 -6.48 -5.74
C ILE A 39 2.00 -5.74 -4.41
N ASN A 40 0.99 -4.92 -4.09
CA ASN A 40 0.92 -4.16 -2.85
C ASN A 40 0.86 -5.08 -1.62
N LYS A 41 0.08 -6.17 -1.67
CA LYS A 41 0.06 -7.17 -0.60
C LYS A 41 1.43 -7.80 -0.36
N THR A 42 2.18 -8.06 -1.43
CA THR A 42 3.56 -8.58 -1.33
C THR A 42 4.50 -7.54 -0.73
N LEU A 43 4.42 -6.29 -1.18
CA LEU A 43 5.20 -5.17 -0.64
C LEU A 43 4.91 -4.93 0.85
N GLU A 44 3.64 -4.96 1.27
CA GLU A 44 3.22 -4.84 2.66
C GLU A 44 3.88 -5.90 3.54
N ASN A 45 3.86 -7.16 3.11
CA ASN A 45 4.50 -8.25 3.85
C ASN A 45 6.02 -8.06 4.01
N ILE A 46 6.70 -7.65 2.94
CA ILE A 46 8.15 -7.40 2.99
C ILE A 46 8.46 -6.22 3.90
N PHE A 47 7.69 -5.14 3.77
CA PHE A 47 7.83 -3.93 4.58
C PHE A 47 7.64 -4.23 6.07
N GLN A 48 6.58 -4.95 6.43
CA GLN A 48 6.32 -5.36 7.81
C GLN A 48 7.44 -6.24 8.37
N LYS A 49 7.93 -7.23 7.60
CA LYS A 49 9.05 -8.09 8.04
C LYS A 49 10.31 -7.28 8.32
N ARG A 50 10.65 -6.33 7.45
CA ARG A 50 11.84 -5.48 7.61
C ARG A 50 11.75 -4.55 8.82
N HIS A 51 10.59 -3.95 9.06
CA HIS A 51 10.43 -3.04 10.19
C HIS A 51 10.25 -3.75 11.53
N ARG A 52 9.59 -4.90 11.57
CA ARG A 52 9.61 -5.75 12.78
C ARG A 52 11.04 -6.16 13.16
N ALA A 53 11.87 -6.53 12.18
CA ALA A 53 13.27 -6.86 12.43
C ALA A 53 14.10 -5.65 12.93
N ALA A 54 13.80 -4.44 12.43
CA ALA A 54 14.46 -3.22 12.89
C ALA A 54 14.07 -2.85 14.33
N GLU A 55 12.82 -3.10 14.75
CA GLU A 55 12.36 -2.88 16.12
C GLU A 55 13.03 -3.82 17.14
N HIS A 56 13.44 -5.02 16.72
CA HIS A 56 14.13 -5.99 17.59
C HIS A 56 15.66 -5.79 17.67
N ALA A 57 16.23 -4.90 16.85
CA ALA A 57 17.67 -4.64 16.81
C ALA A 57 18.09 -3.35 17.54
N ALA A 58 17.13 -2.60 18.08
CA ALA A 58 17.32 -1.36 18.85
C ALA A 58 17.07 -1.61 20.34
#